data_AF-A0A8T5MZP5-F1
#
_entry.id   AF-A0A8T5MZP5-F1
#
_cell.length_a   1.000
_cell.length_b   1.000
_cell.length_c   1.000
_cell.angle_alpha   90.00
_cell.angle_beta   90.00
_cell.angle_gamma   90.00
#
_symmetry.space_group_name_H-M   'P 1'
#
loop_
_entity.id
_entity.type
_entity.pdbx_description
1 polymer ?
#
loop_
_entity_poly.entity_id
_entity_poly.type
_entity_poly.pdbx_seq_one_letter_code
_entity_poly.pdbx_strand_id
1 'polypeptide(L)'
;KRICVQTLKYPKLVDDLVYMISRIKERTNIPVSACLNPLDKKSLKRLKVAGLGGVGVGLDCASEKIFKKMKPSFKWNDYIKFLNDVTDVFGSGSAHLIAGLGETDEEIIKMFQKIVDINCYPALFAFTPVKGINIDYPQPGIERYRAIQLARYLIVNNMARYEDMVFENGKLSSINILSSVLEDVLKNGKPFQTSGCPDCNRPFYNEKPGGIMYNYPYPLKKDEMKNVKDELKRYLRI
;
A
#
# COMPACT_ATOMS: atom_id res chain seq x y z
N LYS A 1 -7.89 -11.19 13.56
CA LYS A 1 -8.47 -9.86 13.88
C LYS A 1 -7.39 -8.96 14.47
N ARG A 2 -7.39 -7.64 14.19
CA ARG A 2 -6.35 -6.67 14.59
C ARG A 2 -6.95 -5.30 14.92
N ILE A 3 -6.33 -4.55 15.82
CA ILE A 3 -6.63 -3.13 16.08
C ILE A 3 -5.57 -2.28 15.35
N CYS A 4 -6.01 -1.39 14.46
CA CYS A 4 -5.12 -0.50 13.71
C CYS A 4 -5.30 0.95 14.16
N VAL A 5 -4.27 1.54 14.76
CA VAL A 5 -4.25 2.94 15.17
C VAL A 5 -3.70 3.80 14.05
N GLN A 6 -4.48 4.77 13.58
CA GLN A 6 -4.00 5.79 12.62
C GLN A 6 -3.54 7.00 13.41
N THR A 7 -2.38 7.57 13.06
CA THR A 7 -1.77 8.65 13.85
C THR A 7 -1.42 9.86 13.01
N LEU A 8 -1.43 11.02 13.67
CA LEU A 8 -0.83 12.25 13.16
C LEU A 8 0.53 12.45 13.81
N LYS A 9 1.38 13.31 13.23
CA LYS A 9 2.65 13.69 13.85
C LYS A 9 2.45 14.88 14.78
N TYR A 10 2.70 14.69 16.07
CA TYR A 10 2.62 15.73 17.10
C TYR A 10 3.57 15.41 18.27
N PRO A 11 3.93 16.39 19.13
CA PRO A 11 5.02 16.23 20.10
C PRO A 11 4.89 15.05 21.09
N LYS A 12 3.67 14.74 21.55
CA LYS A 12 3.41 13.68 22.56
C LYS A 12 3.04 12.32 21.96
N LEU A 13 3.12 12.17 20.64
CA LEU A 13 2.66 10.97 19.92
C LEU A 13 3.17 9.66 20.54
N VAL A 14 4.47 9.58 20.85
CA VAL A 14 5.07 8.33 21.33
C VAL A 14 4.53 7.96 22.72
N ASP A 15 4.43 8.92 23.63
CA ASP A 15 3.97 8.67 24.99
C ASP A 15 2.48 8.32 25.02
N ASP A 16 1.67 9.02 24.22
CA ASP A 16 0.24 8.73 24.09
C ASP A 16 -0.01 7.36 23.47
N LEU A 17 0.77 6.97 22.45
CA LEU A 17 0.70 5.64 21.87
C LEU A 17 1.12 4.56 22.85
N VAL A 18 2.22 4.75 23.58
CA VAL A 18 2.66 3.80 24.62
C VAL A 18 1.55 3.60 25.64
N TYR A 19 0.96 4.69 26.14
CA TYR A 19 -0.16 4.62 27.07
C TYR A 19 -1.35 3.87 26.45
N MET A 20 -1.82 4.29 25.28
CA MET A 20 -2.97 3.68 24.60
C MET A 20 -2.77 2.19 24.34
N ILE A 21 -1.62 1.79 23.79
CA ILE A 21 -1.31 0.39 23.49
C ILE A 21 -1.29 -0.42 24.77
N SER A 22 -0.66 0.07 25.85
CA SER A 22 -0.62 -0.63 27.13
C SER A 22 -2.03 -0.89 27.67
N ARG A 23 -2.91 0.12 27.63
CA ARG A 23 -4.31 0.00 28.06
C ARG A 23 -5.13 -0.98 27.22
N ILE A 24 -4.87 -1.05 25.90
CA ILE A 24 -5.49 -2.05 25.02
C ILE A 24 -4.99 -3.45 25.40
N LYS A 25 -3.68 -3.62 25.58
CA LYS A 25 -3.05 -4.91 25.89
C LYS A 25 -3.45 -5.45 27.27
N GLU A 26 -3.75 -4.59 28.24
CA GLU A 26 -4.36 -4.97 29.54
C GLU A 26 -5.75 -5.62 29.39
N ARG A 27 -6.49 -5.31 28.31
CA ARG A 27 -7.87 -5.74 28.12
C ARG A 27 -8.02 -6.84 27.07
N THR A 28 -7.05 -7.02 26.18
CA THR A 28 -7.14 -7.97 25.08
C THR A 28 -5.80 -8.43 24.51
N ASN A 29 -5.78 -9.67 24.02
CA ASN A 29 -4.66 -10.23 23.28
C ASN A 29 -4.69 -9.91 21.78
N ILE A 30 -5.69 -9.18 21.29
CA ILE A 30 -5.76 -8.77 19.88
C ILE A 30 -4.49 -7.97 19.51
N PRO A 31 -3.80 -8.31 18.40
CA PRO A 31 -2.64 -7.56 17.94
C PRO A 31 -2.99 -6.10 17.65
N VAL A 32 -2.07 -5.19 17.99
CA VAL A 32 -2.19 -3.76 17.68
C VAL A 32 -1.15 -3.39 16.63
N SER A 33 -1.53 -2.61 15.63
CA SER A 33 -0.59 -1.94 14.71
C SER A 33 -0.83 -0.45 14.68
N ALA A 34 0.17 0.31 14.25
CA ALA A 34 0.07 1.75 14.10
C ALA A 34 0.60 2.20 12.73
N CYS A 35 -0.09 3.16 12.10
CA CYS A 35 0.44 3.87 10.94
C CYS A 35 1.16 5.13 11.41
N LEU A 36 2.46 5.25 11.10
CA LEU A 36 3.36 6.25 11.67
C LEU A 36 4.06 7.06 10.56
N ASN A 37 4.31 8.33 10.85
CA ASN A 37 5.36 9.11 10.19
C ASN A 37 6.73 8.80 10.85
N PRO A 38 7.87 9.18 10.24
CA PRO A 38 9.19 8.89 10.79
C PRO A 38 9.37 9.32 12.24
N LEU A 39 9.86 8.37 13.05
CA LEU A 39 10.29 8.52 14.43
C LEU A 39 11.75 8.03 14.55
N ASP A 40 12.40 8.38 15.65
CA ASP A 40 13.70 7.80 15.97
C ASP A 40 13.57 6.30 16.35
N LYS A 41 14.66 5.55 16.18
CA LYS A 41 14.70 4.11 16.45
C LYS A 41 14.46 3.76 17.93
N LYS A 42 14.81 4.65 18.86
CA LYS A 42 14.54 4.43 20.30
C LYS A 42 13.04 4.50 20.57
N SER A 43 12.32 5.42 19.94
CA SER A 43 10.86 5.48 19.99
C SER A 43 10.19 4.22 19.42
N LEU A 44 10.68 3.69 18.29
CA LEU A 44 10.20 2.40 17.76
C LEU A 44 10.39 1.24 18.76
N LYS A 45 11.55 1.16 19.40
CA LYS A 45 11.81 0.16 20.45
C LYS A 45 10.87 0.32 21.65
N ARG A 46 10.62 1.56 22.10
CA ARG A 46 9.65 1.85 23.19
C ARG A 46 8.25 1.34 22.83
N LEU A 47 7.79 1.60 21.60
CA LEU A 47 6.48 1.12 21.12
C LEU A 47 6.41 -0.40 21.04
N LYS A 48 7.48 -1.07 20.56
CA LYS A 48 7.56 -2.53 20.54
C LYS A 48 7.45 -3.12 21.96
N VAL A 49 8.17 -2.56 22.93
CA VAL A 49 8.11 -2.96 24.34
C VAL A 49 6.70 -2.77 24.92
N ALA A 50 6.01 -1.69 24.56
CA ALA A 50 4.62 -1.44 24.97
C ALA A 50 3.60 -2.44 24.37
N GLY A 51 4.02 -3.30 23.43
CA GLY A 51 3.18 -4.33 22.82
C GLY A 51 2.65 -3.97 21.42
N LEU A 52 3.24 -2.97 20.75
CA LEU A 52 2.94 -2.72 19.34
C LEU A 52 3.41 -3.92 18.50
N GLY A 53 2.51 -4.49 17.70
CA GLY A 53 2.77 -5.70 16.92
C GLY A 53 3.19 -5.46 15.48
N GLY A 54 3.07 -4.24 14.96
CA GLY A 54 3.50 -3.91 13.60
C GLY A 54 3.34 -2.43 13.27
N VAL A 55 4.13 -1.96 12.30
CA VAL A 55 4.16 -0.56 11.87
C VAL A 55 3.86 -0.47 10.38
N GLY A 56 2.87 0.36 10.06
CA GLY A 56 2.68 0.90 8.72
C GLY A 56 3.31 2.28 8.60
N VAL A 57 3.84 2.61 7.44
CA VAL A 57 4.45 3.92 7.14
C VAL A 57 3.64 4.58 6.04
N GLY A 58 3.09 5.76 6.31
CA GLY A 58 2.41 6.58 5.31
C GLY A 58 3.42 7.22 4.35
N LEU A 59 4.01 6.47 3.43
CA LEU A 59 4.94 7.00 2.43
C LEU A 59 4.19 7.85 1.39
N ASP A 60 3.00 7.39 1.02
CA ASP A 60 1.97 7.99 0.17
C ASP A 60 2.38 8.16 -1.30
N CYS A 61 3.64 8.50 -1.58
CA CYS A 61 4.15 8.83 -2.90
C CYS A 61 5.15 7.79 -3.41
N ALA A 62 5.10 7.49 -4.71
CA ALA A 62 6.01 6.56 -5.36
C ALA A 62 7.39 7.16 -5.72
N SER A 63 7.49 8.48 -5.85
CA SER A 63 8.75 9.16 -6.19
C SER A 63 9.06 10.35 -5.30
N GLU A 64 10.36 10.64 -5.14
CA GLU A 64 10.84 11.78 -4.34
C GLU A 64 10.32 13.12 -4.88
N LYS A 65 10.21 13.24 -6.21
CA LYS A 65 9.70 14.43 -6.88
C LYS A 65 8.27 14.76 -6.43
N ILE A 66 7.41 13.75 -6.39
CA ILE A 66 6.01 13.90 -5.96
C ILE A 66 5.94 14.09 -4.45
N PHE A 67 6.74 13.32 -3.70
CA PHE A 67 6.83 13.44 -2.25
C PHE A 67 7.17 14.87 -1.81
N LYS A 68 8.14 15.53 -2.45
CA LYS A 68 8.52 16.92 -2.13
C LYS A 68 7.35 17.91 -2.31
N LYS A 69 6.47 17.66 -3.28
CA LYS A 69 5.27 18.48 -3.51
C LYS A 69 4.18 18.19 -2.47
N MET A 70 3.94 16.91 -2.18
CA MET A 70 2.85 16.46 -1.32
C MET A 70 3.16 16.61 0.18
N LYS A 71 4.42 16.48 0.56
CA LYS A 71 4.88 16.42 1.96
C LYS A 71 6.06 17.37 2.19
N PRO A 72 5.93 18.69 1.92
CA PRO A 72 7.05 19.64 1.92
C PRO A 72 7.75 19.79 3.28
N SER A 73 7.05 19.51 4.39
CA SER A 73 7.62 19.53 5.75
C SER A 73 8.38 18.25 6.13
N PHE A 74 8.51 17.30 5.21
CA PHE A 74 9.17 16.01 5.43
C PHE A 74 10.28 15.78 4.41
N LYS A 75 11.23 14.90 4.77
CA LYS A 75 12.32 14.50 3.86
C LYS A 75 12.11 13.06 3.41
N TRP A 76 12.26 12.83 2.10
CA TRP A 76 12.15 11.51 1.49
C TRP A 76 13.10 10.49 2.14
N ASN A 77 14.36 10.86 2.32
CA ASN A 77 15.37 9.98 2.92
C ASN A 77 15.05 9.59 4.36
N ASP A 78 14.34 10.43 5.12
CA ASP A 78 13.90 10.08 6.48
C ASP A 78 12.88 8.94 6.45
N TYR A 79 12.01 8.89 5.44
CA TYR A 79 11.04 7.80 5.27
C TYR A 79 11.71 6.50 4.83
N ILE A 80 12.64 6.57 3.88
CA ILE A 80 13.39 5.38 3.46
C ILE A 80 14.21 4.82 4.61
N LYS A 81 14.89 5.68 5.38
CA LYS A 81 15.59 5.27 6.60
C LYS A 81 14.61 4.68 7.63
N PHE A 82 13.45 5.30 7.82
CA PHE A 82 12.47 4.83 8.77
C PHE A 82 11.89 3.46 8.43
N LEU A 83 11.67 3.15 7.15
CA LEU A 83 11.27 1.81 6.72
C LEU A 83 12.30 0.75 7.12
N ASN A 84 13.60 1.05 6.95
CA ASN A 84 14.67 0.16 7.42
C ASN A 84 14.68 0.04 8.96
N ASP A 85 14.54 1.15 9.68
CA ASP A 85 14.46 1.13 11.15
C ASP A 85 13.24 0.33 11.67
N VAL A 86 12.12 0.37 10.94
CA VAL A 86 10.93 -0.46 11.22
C VAL A 86 11.25 -1.94 11.01
N THR A 87 11.83 -2.32 9.87
CA THR A 87 12.23 -3.72 9.61
C THR A 87 13.24 -4.21 10.66
N ASP A 88 14.23 -3.39 11.00
CA ASP A 88 15.23 -3.75 12.02
C ASP A 88 14.63 -4.01 13.40
N VAL A 89 13.59 -3.25 13.77
CA VAL A 89 12.95 -3.36 15.10
C VAL A 89 11.85 -4.41 15.10
N PHE A 90 11.01 -4.48 14.07
CA PHE A 90 9.80 -5.31 14.03
C PHE A 90 9.93 -6.58 13.16
N GLY A 91 11.03 -6.74 12.42
CA GLY A 91 11.25 -7.83 11.47
C GLY A 91 10.64 -7.56 10.10
N SER A 92 9.51 -6.86 10.03
CA SER A 92 8.84 -6.42 8.82
C SER A 92 7.97 -5.20 9.08
N GLY A 93 7.59 -4.48 8.03
CA GLY A 93 6.62 -3.38 8.11
C GLY A 93 5.69 -3.34 6.91
N SER A 94 4.92 -2.27 6.79
CA SER A 94 4.21 -1.94 5.55
C SER A 94 4.45 -0.48 5.16
N ALA A 95 4.43 -0.18 3.87
CA ALA A 95 4.46 1.20 3.38
C ALA A 95 3.21 1.44 2.53
N HIS A 96 2.51 2.54 2.78
CA HIS A 96 1.32 2.90 2.03
C HIS A 96 1.72 3.75 0.83
N LEU A 97 1.18 3.43 -0.34
CA LEU A 97 1.36 4.16 -1.59
C LEU A 97 0.01 4.49 -2.19
N ILE A 98 -0.11 5.69 -2.74
CA ILE A 98 -1.31 6.17 -3.41
C ILE A 98 -1.01 6.27 -4.91
N ALA A 99 -1.81 5.58 -5.73
CA ALA A 99 -1.84 5.76 -7.16
C ALA A 99 -2.81 6.90 -7.53
N GLY A 100 -2.38 7.83 -8.35
CA GLY A 100 -3.14 9.01 -8.81
C GLY A 100 -2.61 10.34 -8.28
N LEU A 101 -1.35 10.42 -7.82
CA LEU A 101 -0.69 11.65 -7.36
C LEU A 101 0.26 12.26 -8.41
N GLY A 102 0.16 11.81 -9.67
CA GLY A 102 0.97 12.28 -10.80
C GLY A 102 2.19 11.40 -11.12
N GLU A 103 2.30 10.24 -10.49
CA GLU A 103 3.34 9.24 -10.73
C GLU A 103 3.09 8.40 -11.99
N THR A 104 4.18 7.92 -12.59
CA THR A 104 4.11 6.89 -13.64
C THR A 104 3.90 5.49 -13.05
N ASP A 105 3.51 4.52 -13.88
CA ASP A 105 3.40 3.13 -13.43
C ASP A 105 4.76 2.57 -13.05
N GLU A 106 5.79 2.93 -13.81
CA GLU A 106 7.18 2.58 -13.54
C GLU A 106 7.63 3.05 -12.16
N GLU A 107 7.34 4.30 -11.78
CA GLU A 107 7.67 4.84 -10.46
C GLU A 107 6.99 4.04 -9.33
N ILE A 108 5.70 3.72 -9.48
CA ILE A 108 4.95 2.91 -8.51
C ILE A 108 5.56 1.52 -8.37
N ILE A 109 5.74 0.82 -9.48
CA ILE A 109 6.13 -0.58 -9.50
C ILE A 109 7.58 -0.74 -9.03
N LYS A 110 8.46 0.21 -9.40
CA LYS A 110 9.82 0.30 -8.85
C LYS A 110 9.80 0.48 -7.33
N MET A 111 8.89 1.30 -6.81
CA MET A 111 8.73 1.48 -5.38
C MET A 111 8.18 0.23 -4.69
N PHE A 112 7.26 -0.52 -5.33
CA PHE A 112 6.83 -1.82 -4.81
C PHE A 112 8.00 -2.77 -4.61
N GLN A 113 8.86 -2.92 -5.64
CA GLN A 113 10.05 -3.76 -5.56
C GLN A 113 10.97 -3.32 -4.42
N LYS A 114 11.26 -2.01 -4.34
CA LYS A 114 12.10 -1.45 -3.27
C LYS A 114 11.54 -1.72 -1.87
N ILE A 115 10.22 -1.60 -1.69
CA ILE A 115 9.57 -1.85 -0.40
C ILE A 115 9.65 -3.35 -0.04
N VAL A 116 9.42 -4.24 -1.00
CA VAL A 116 9.54 -5.70 -0.81
C VAL A 116 10.98 -6.09 -0.48
N ASP A 117 11.97 -5.51 -1.15
CA ASP A 117 13.40 -5.76 -0.89
C ASP A 117 13.83 -5.31 0.53
N ILE A 118 13.12 -4.34 1.14
CA ILE A 118 13.31 -3.90 2.54
C ILE A 118 12.52 -4.78 3.53
N ASN A 119 11.95 -5.91 3.07
CA ASN A 119 11.06 -6.78 3.83
C ASN A 119 9.82 -6.07 4.39
N CYS A 120 9.29 -5.12 3.62
CA CYS A 120 8.05 -4.43 3.90
C CYS A 120 6.96 -4.79 2.88
N TYR A 121 5.70 -4.68 3.29
CA TYR A 121 4.55 -4.86 2.42
C TYR A 121 4.10 -3.53 1.79
N PRO A 122 4.12 -3.37 0.46
CA PRO A 122 3.61 -2.17 -0.18
C PRO A 122 2.08 -2.21 -0.22
N ALA A 123 1.38 -1.46 0.61
CA ALA A 123 -0.08 -1.32 0.54
C ALA A 123 -0.47 -0.27 -0.51
N LEU A 124 -1.45 -0.58 -1.35
CA LEU A 124 -1.87 0.29 -2.46
C LEU A 124 -3.23 0.92 -2.18
N PHE A 125 -3.30 2.22 -2.43
CA PHE A 125 -4.48 3.05 -2.30
C PHE A 125 -4.72 3.77 -3.64
N ALA A 126 -5.99 3.99 -4.00
CA ALA A 126 -6.32 4.88 -5.11
C ALA A 126 -6.51 6.29 -4.56
N PHE A 127 -6.01 7.30 -5.28
CA PHE A 127 -6.26 8.69 -4.92
C PHE A 127 -7.77 8.97 -5.00
N THR A 128 -8.28 9.62 -3.95
CA THR A 128 -9.69 9.99 -3.86
C THR A 128 -9.79 11.47 -3.53
N PRO A 129 -10.12 12.33 -4.52
CA PRO A 129 -10.21 13.75 -4.31
C PRO A 129 -11.36 14.04 -3.34
N VAL A 130 -11.01 14.71 -2.24
CA VAL A 130 -11.98 15.22 -1.27
C VAL A 130 -12.01 16.74 -1.35
N LYS A 131 -13.20 17.31 -1.11
CA LYS A 131 -13.40 18.76 -1.17
C LYS A 131 -12.47 19.47 -0.18
N GLY A 132 -11.85 20.55 -0.62
CA GLY A 132 -10.98 21.40 0.21
C GLY A 132 -9.49 21.03 0.20
N ILE A 133 -9.07 19.99 -0.55
CA ILE A 133 -7.65 19.73 -0.78
C ILE A 133 -7.20 20.48 -2.04
N ASN A 134 -6.09 21.21 -1.93
CA ASN A 134 -5.44 21.90 -3.06
C ASN A 134 -4.55 20.94 -3.87
N ILE A 135 -5.14 19.84 -4.36
CA ILE A 135 -4.50 18.85 -5.22
C ILE A 135 -5.45 18.56 -6.38
N ASP A 136 -5.07 18.99 -7.57
CA ASP A 136 -5.86 18.82 -8.79
C ASP A 136 -5.36 17.61 -9.60
N TYR A 137 -5.52 16.42 -9.02
CA TYR A 137 -5.29 15.16 -9.74
C TYR A 137 -6.62 14.38 -9.85
N PRO A 138 -6.89 13.72 -10.98
CA PRO A 138 -8.03 12.84 -11.09
C PRO A 138 -7.79 11.55 -10.28
N GLN A 139 -8.88 10.83 -9.99
CA GLN A 139 -8.73 9.44 -9.54
C GLN A 139 -8.04 8.62 -10.65
N PRO A 140 -7.22 7.61 -10.30
CA PRO A 140 -6.59 6.77 -11.30
C PRO A 140 -7.66 6.02 -12.11
N GLY A 141 -7.51 5.94 -13.43
CA GLY A 141 -8.39 5.11 -14.26
C GLY A 141 -8.40 3.66 -13.78
N ILE A 142 -9.55 2.99 -13.85
CA ILE A 142 -9.70 1.64 -13.28
C ILE A 142 -8.81 0.63 -14.00
N GLU A 143 -8.67 0.74 -15.31
CA GLU A 143 -7.81 -0.12 -16.13
C GLU A 143 -6.34 -0.04 -15.69
N ARG A 144 -5.85 1.20 -15.47
CA ARG A 144 -4.52 1.46 -14.92
C ARG A 144 -4.36 0.82 -13.54
N TYR A 145 -5.34 1.04 -12.66
CA TYR A 145 -5.28 0.53 -11.30
C TYR A 145 -5.26 -1.00 -11.24
N ARG A 146 -6.02 -1.69 -12.12
CA ARG A 146 -5.95 -3.16 -12.25
C ARG A 146 -4.57 -3.65 -12.65
N ALA A 147 -3.95 -2.99 -13.62
CA ALA A 147 -2.60 -3.33 -14.05
C ALA A 147 -1.58 -3.19 -12.90
N ILE A 148 -1.68 -2.09 -12.14
CA ILE A 148 -0.83 -1.85 -10.96
C ILE A 148 -1.11 -2.87 -9.86
N GLN A 149 -2.38 -3.22 -9.59
CA GLN A 149 -2.75 -4.28 -8.63
C GLN A 149 -2.15 -5.63 -9.01
N LEU A 150 -2.21 -5.99 -10.29
CA LEU A 150 -1.62 -7.23 -10.81
C LEU A 150 -0.10 -7.25 -10.62
N ALA A 151 0.60 -6.21 -11.10
CA ALA A 151 2.05 -6.09 -10.95
C ALA A 151 2.48 -6.17 -9.48
N ARG A 152 1.78 -5.45 -8.61
CA ARG A 152 1.99 -5.49 -7.16
C ARG A 152 1.86 -6.89 -6.59
N TYR A 153 0.78 -7.60 -6.94
CA TYR A 153 0.54 -8.95 -6.43
C TYR A 153 1.65 -9.90 -6.85
N LEU A 154 2.09 -9.83 -8.11
CA LEU A 154 3.17 -10.67 -8.61
C LEU A 154 4.48 -10.42 -7.85
N ILE A 155 4.85 -9.15 -7.63
CA ILE A 155 6.06 -8.77 -6.88
C ILE A 155 5.97 -9.24 -5.42
N VAL A 156 4.87 -8.96 -4.73
CA VAL A 156 4.69 -9.31 -3.32
C VAL A 156 4.73 -10.82 -3.07
N ASN A 157 4.30 -11.63 -4.04
CA ASN A 157 4.29 -13.09 -3.93
C ASN A 157 5.50 -13.75 -4.59
N ASN A 158 6.54 -12.98 -4.94
CA ASN A 158 7.75 -13.47 -5.62
C ASN A 158 7.46 -14.26 -6.92
N MET A 159 6.39 -13.89 -7.64
CA MET A 159 5.99 -14.48 -8.92
C MET A 159 6.57 -13.72 -10.12
N ALA A 160 6.98 -12.48 -9.91
CA ALA A 160 7.70 -11.63 -10.86
C ALA A 160 8.51 -10.59 -10.08
N ARG A 161 9.45 -9.94 -10.74
CA ARG A 161 10.18 -8.78 -10.23
C ARG A 161 9.94 -7.54 -11.08
N TYR A 162 10.44 -6.39 -10.64
CA TYR A 162 10.46 -5.17 -11.43
C TYR A 162 11.05 -5.38 -12.83
N GLU A 163 12.09 -6.21 -12.95
CA GLU A 163 12.78 -6.48 -14.21
C GLU A 163 11.91 -7.21 -15.24
N ASP A 164 10.84 -7.89 -14.80
CA ASP A 164 9.88 -8.57 -15.70
C ASP A 164 8.81 -7.62 -16.25
N MET A 165 8.79 -6.35 -15.81
CA MET A 165 7.78 -5.36 -16.17
C MET A 165 8.26 -4.57 -17.39
N VAL A 166 7.45 -4.53 -18.45
CA VAL A 166 7.78 -3.79 -19.67
C VAL A 166 7.05 -2.45 -19.66
N PHE A 167 7.80 -1.37 -19.86
CA PHE A 167 7.28 -0.01 -19.83
C PHE A 167 7.43 0.70 -21.17
N GLU A 168 6.42 1.48 -21.54
CA GLU A 168 6.45 2.40 -22.67
C GLU A 168 6.11 3.81 -22.15
N ASN A 169 7.08 4.73 -22.21
CA ASN A 169 6.93 6.09 -21.69
C ASN A 169 6.44 6.14 -20.22
N GLY A 170 6.93 5.21 -19.38
CA GLY A 170 6.55 5.09 -17.96
C GLY A 170 5.20 4.41 -17.70
N LYS A 171 4.44 4.05 -18.74
CA LYS A 171 3.20 3.25 -18.64
C LYS A 171 3.57 1.76 -18.70
N LEU A 172 2.98 0.93 -17.83
CA LEU A 172 3.12 -0.52 -17.91
C LEU A 172 2.40 -1.03 -19.17
N SER A 173 3.12 -1.71 -20.06
CA SER A 173 2.61 -2.20 -21.34
C SER A 173 2.39 -3.72 -21.35
N SER A 174 3.29 -4.49 -20.75
CA SER A 174 3.18 -5.94 -20.58
C SER A 174 3.98 -6.43 -19.38
N ILE A 175 3.75 -7.69 -18.98
CA ILE A 175 4.48 -8.35 -17.90
C ILE A 175 5.02 -9.68 -18.45
N ASN A 176 6.33 -9.88 -18.38
CA ASN A 176 7.02 -11.05 -18.90
C ASN A 176 6.92 -12.24 -17.93
N ILE A 177 5.75 -12.85 -17.86
CA ILE A 177 5.48 -14.05 -17.06
C ILE A 177 4.87 -15.15 -17.93
N LEU A 178 4.96 -16.40 -17.45
CA LEU A 178 4.28 -17.53 -18.09
C LEU A 178 2.76 -17.30 -18.09
N SER A 179 2.11 -17.62 -19.20
CA SER A 179 0.65 -17.49 -19.34
C SER A 179 -0.10 -18.29 -18.28
N SER A 180 0.40 -19.46 -17.89
CA SER A 180 -0.17 -20.29 -16.81
C SER A 180 -0.18 -19.56 -15.46
N VAL A 181 0.89 -18.84 -15.12
CA VAL A 181 0.98 -18.04 -13.89
C VAL A 181 -0.06 -16.92 -13.92
N LEU A 182 -0.19 -16.21 -15.05
CA LEU A 182 -1.20 -15.17 -15.21
C LEU A 182 -2.62 -15.74 -15.06
N GLU A 183 -2.91 -16.86 -15.70
CA GLU A 183 -4.21 -17.53 -15.63
C GLU A 183 -4.57 -17.93 -14.19
N ASP A 184 -3.63 -18.52 -13.45
CA ASP A 184 -3.84 -18.92 -12.06
C ASP A 184 -4.10 -17.73 -11.13
N VAL A 185 -3.37 -16.62 -11.34
CA VAL A 185 -3.55 -15.37 -10.61
C VAL A 185 -4.93 -14.77 -10.91
N LEU A 186 -5.32 -14.70 -12.18
CA LEU A 186 -6.62 -14.16 -12.59
C LEU A 186 -7.78 -15.06 -12.15
N LYS A 187 -7.59 -16.38 -12.06
CA LYS A 187 -8.61 -17.33 -11.61
C LYS A 187 -8.97 -17.15 -10.14
N ASN A 188 -8.00 -16.82 -9.29
CA ASN A 188 -8.25 -16.65 -7.85
C ASN A 188 -8.72 -15.24 -7.46
N GLY A 189 -8.51 -14.24 -8.33
CA GLY A 189 -8.97 -12.86 -8.13
C GLY A 189 -8.36 -12.11 -6.94
N LYS A 190 -7.36 -12.68 -6.26
CA LYS A 190 -6.71 -12.10 -5.08
C LYS A 190 -6.03 -10.74 -5.32
N PRO A 191 -5.43 -10.44 -6.49
CA PRO A 191 -4.80 -9.13 -6.71
C PRO A 191 -5.76 -7.94 -6.53
N PHE A 192 -7.05 -8.16 -6.78
CA PHE A 192 -8.07 -7.13 -6.85
C PHE A 192 -8.88 -6.99 -5.56
N GLN A 193 -8.58 -7.81 -4.56
CA GLN A 193 -9.23 -7.75 -3.26
C GLN A 193 -8.57 -6.72 -2.34
N THR A 194 -9.32 -6.24 -1.35
CA THR A 194 -8.76 -5.45 -0.25
C THR A 194 -7.61 -6.20 0.38
N SER A 195 -6.45 -5.55 0.46
CA SER A 195 -5.23 -6.16 0.94
C SER A 195 -4.48 -5.21 1.87
N GLY A 196 -3.62 -5.75 2.75
CA GLY A 196 -3.03 -4.99 3.85
C GLY A 196 -2.59 -5.91 4.96
N CYS A 197 -2.88 -5.52 6.22
CA CYS A 197 -2.71 -6.41 7.36
C CYS A 197 -3.56 -7.69 7.21
N PRO A 198 -3.17 -8.80 7.86
CA PRO A 198 -4.03 -9.98 7.96
C PRO A 198 -5.44 -9.63 8.46
N ASP A 199 -6.45 -10.27 7.87
CA ASP A 199 -7.88 -10.04 8.12
C ASP A 199 -8.42 -8.65 7.73
N CYS A 200 -7.67 -7.86 6.93
CA CYS A 200 -8.17 -6.58 6.43
C CYS A 200 -9.25 -6.79 5.36
N ASN A 201 -10.49 -6.38 5.67
CA ASN A 201 -11.63 -6.45 4.75
C ASN A 201 -12.38 -5.12 4.67
N ARG A 202 -11.70 -3.99 4.95
CA ARG A 202 -12.34 -2.67 5.02
C ARG A 202 -13.01 -2.33 3.68
N PRO A 203 -14.34 -2.15 3.64
CA PRO A 203 -15.02 -1.66 2.45
C PRO A 203 -14.85 -0.14 2.35
N PHE A 204 -14.85 0.40 1.12
CA PHE A 204 -14.93 1.84 0.84
C PHE A 204 -13.80 2.69 1.47
N TYR A 205 -12.57 2.18 1.49
CA TYR A 205 -11.45 2.95 2.01
C TYR A 205 -10.79 3.83 0.95
N ASN A 206 -10.91 3.46 -0.33
CA ASN A 206 -10.58 4.31 -1.47
C ASN A 206 -11.84 4.66 -2.28
N GLU A 207 -12.90 3.88 -2.13
CA GLU A 207 -14.05 3.88 -3.02
C GLU A 207 -15.15 4.82 -2.51
N LYS A 208 -15.81 5.51 -3.43
CA LYS A 208 -17.05 6.23 -3.11
C LYS A 208 -18.19 5.21 -3.04
N PRO A 209 -19.07 5.24 -2.02
CA PRO A 209 -20.28 4.41 -2.01
C PRO A 209 -21.07 4.59 -3.31
N GLY A 210 -21.42 3.48 -3.98
CA GLY A 210 -22.10 3.48 -5.27
C GLY A 210 -21.22 3.80 -6.49
N GLY A 211 -19.93 4.08 -6.29
CA GLY A 211 -18.95 4.31 -7.36
C GLY A 211 -18.23 3.04 -7.81
N ILE A 212 -17.20 3.24 -8.63
CA ILE A 212 -16.31 2.16 -9.09
C ILE A 212 -15.62 1.52 -7.89
N MET A 213 -15.60 0.19 -7.89
CA MET A 213 -14.96 -0.60 -6.84
C MET A 213 -13.49 -0.86 -7.18
N TYR A 214 -12.56 -0.20 -6.47
CA TYR A 214 -11.13 -0.40 -6.68
C TYR A 214 -10.61 -1.66 -5.96
N ASN A 215 -11.07 -1.96 -4.75
CA ASN A 215 -10.59 -3.10 -3.98
C ASN A 215 -11.76 -3.88 -3.37
N TYR A 216 -12.01 -5.10 -3.85
CA TYR A 216 -13.14 -5.88 -3.41
C TYR A 216 -12.92 -6.44 -1.99
N PRO A 217 -13.78 -6.16 -1.00
CA PRO A 217 -13.61 -6.63 0.38
C PRO A 217 -14.00 -8.11 0.55
N TYR A 218 -14.29 -8.80 -0.55
CA TYR A 218 -14.77 -10.17 -0.63
C TYR A 218 -14.22 -10.86 -1.90
N PRO A 219 -14.26 -12.20 -1.98
CA PRO A 219 -13.95 -12.93 -3.21
C PRO A 219 -14.84 -12.48 -4.37
N LEU A 220 -14.23 -12.05 -5.48
CA LEU A 220 -14.94 -11.49 -6.62
C LEU A 220 -15.93 -12.50 -7.23
N LYS A 221 -17.10 -12.02 -7.60
CA LYS A 221 -18.10 -12.77 -8.36
C LYS A 221 -17.63 -12.97 -9.80
N LYS A 222 -18.26 -13.90 -10.52
CA LYS A 222 -17.93 -14.21 -11.92
C LYS A 222 -17.99 -12.98 -12.83
N ASP A 223 -19.02 -12.16 -12.70
CA ASP A 223 -19.18 -10.95 -13.53
C ASP A 223 -18.17 -9.85 -13.16
N GLU A 224 -17.85 -9.69 -11.87
CA GLU A 224 -16.81 -8.76 -11.41
C GLU A 224 -15.44 -9.19 -11.95
N MET A 225 -15.12 -10.49 -11.91
CA MET A 225 -13.88 -10.99 -12.52
C MET A 225 -13.85 -10.84 -14.03
N LYS A 226 -14.99 -10.97 -14.71
CA LYS A 226 -15.07 -10.71 -16.16
C LYS A 226 -14.70 -9.26 -16.44
N ASN A 227 -15.28 -8.31 -15.71
CA ASN A 227 -14.96 -6.89 -15.84
C ASN A 227 -13.48 -6.60 -15.60
N VAL A 228 -12.90 -7.17 -14.54
CA VAL A 228 -11.45 -7.03 -14.24
C VAL A 228 -10.58 -7.52 -15.40
N LYS A 229 -10.93 -8.65 -16.02
CA LYS A 229 -10.18 -9.18 -17.16
C LYS A 229 -10.29 -8.25 -18.38
N ASP A 230 -11.47 -7.69 -18.63
CA ASP A 230 -11.69 -6.75 -19.72
C ASP A 230 -10.94 -5.42 -19.47
N GLU A 231 -10.95 -4.92 -18.23
CA GLU A 231 -10.18 -3.74 -17.80
C GLU A 231 -8.67 -3.95 -17.99
N LEU A 232 -8.14 -5.12 -17.64
CA LEU A 232 -6.72 -5.46 -17.85
C LEU A 232 -6.36 -5.49 -19.34
N LYS A 233 -7.18 -6.12 -20.18
CA LYS A 233 -6.94 -6.21 -21.64
C LYS A 233 -6.96 -4.85 -22.34
N ARG A 234 -7.69 -3.87 -21.80
CA ARG A 234 -7.68 -2.49 -22.30
C ARG A 234 -6.40 -1.74 -21.94
N TYR A 235 -5.69 -2.18 -20.90
CA TYR A 235 -4.48 -1.51 -20.43
C TYR A 235 -3.18 -2.18 -20.88
N LEU A 236 -3.12 -3.51 -20.73
CA LEU A 236 -1.95 -4.37 -20.93
C LEU A 236 -2.09 -5.20 -22.20
N ARG A 237 -0.94 -5.53 -22.80
CA ARG A 237 -0.81 -6.53 -23.85
C ARG A 237 -0.66 -7.91 -23.19
N ILE A 238 -1.80 -8.57 -22.94
CA ILE A 238 -1.92 -9.89 -22.31
C ILE A 238 -2.85 -10.82 -23.09
#